data_AF-A0A8T4ZUK5-F1
#
_entry.id   AF-A0A8T4ZUK5-F1
#
_cell.length_a   1.000
_cell.length_b   1.000
_cell.length_c   1.000
_cell.angle_alpha   90.00
_cell.angle_beta   90.00
_cell.angle_gamma   90.00
#
_symmetry.space_group_name_H-M   'P 1'
#
loop_
_entity.id
_entity.type
_entity.pdbx_description
1 polymer ?
#
loop_
_entity_poly.entity_id
_entity_poly.type
_entity_poly.pdbx_seq_one_letter_code
_entity_poly.pdbx_strand_id
1 'polypeptide(L)'
;MTHWLRSKLGLGKSRQKYEIWEEIKALREEQIELRKEQTKIWEEIRALREGQIRLEKRVGSLESAMISGFGELSKFAGLTFEEFVRKFLTASLRRLGEIPEEAELSRSLVNGEEINLFLEEPLIVGEAAGYAESANEILKLLRKAEVVKVKYSREPRKILVALTARMEAAKEMRKMAEERGIELIIGKIVD
;
A
#
# COMPACT_ATOMS: atom_id res chain seq x y z
N MET A 1 23.25 60.07 49.04
CA MET A 1 22.60 59.83 47.73
C MET A 1 22.94 58.46 47.13
N THR A 2 24.13 57.88 47.41
CA THR A 2 24.63 56.62 46.83
C THR A 2 23.97 55.34 47.39
N HIS A 3 23.54 55.32 48.65
CA HIS A 3 22.92 54.14 49.26
C HIS A 3 21.50 53.83 48.72
N TRP A 4 20.70 54.87 48.46
CA TRP A 4 19.34 54.75 47.93
C TRP A 4 19.29 54.22 46.48
N LEU A 5 20.22 54.69 45.63
CA LEU A 5 20.36 54.22 44.24
C LEU A 5 20.81 52.74 44.18
N ARG A 6 21.73 52.33 45.06
CA ARG A 6 22.18 50.92 45.14
C ARG A 6 21.06 49.99 45.61
N SER A 7 20.23 50.44 46.55
CA SER A 7 19.05 49.71 47.04
C SER A 7 17.99 49.54 45.94
N LYS A 8 17.66 50.62 45.20
CA LYS A 8 16.71 50.57 44.06
C LYS A 8 17.18 49.64 42.93
N LEU A 9 18.48 49.66 42.60
CA LEU A 9 19.09 48.78 41.60
C LEU A 9 19.09 47.30 42.03
N GLY A 10 19.32 47.03 43.31
CA GLY A 10 19.23 45.67 43.87
C GLY A 10 17.80 45.13 43.85
N LEU A 11 16.82 45.96 44.21
CA LEU A 11 15.39 45.61 44.16
C LEU A 11 14.91 45.35 42.71
N GLY A 12 15.37 46.14 41.74
CA GLY A 12 15.04 45.96 40.32
C GLY A 12 15.59 44.64 39.75
N LYS A 13 16.85 44.30 40.06
CA LYS A 13 17.47 43.02 39.64
C LYS A 13 16.79 41.81 40.29
N SER A 14 16.41 41.91 41.56
CA SER A 14 15.68 40.84 42.24
C SER A 14 14.31 40.62 41.59
N ARG A 15 13.55 41.69 41.32
CA ARG A 15 12.24 41.60 40.66
C ARG A 15 12.32 40.98 39.27
N GLN A 16 13.29 41.39 38.46
CA GLN A 16 13.51 40.80 37.13
C GLN A 16 13.86 39.31 37.21
N LYS A 17 14.66 38.91 38.21
CA LYS A 17 14.96 37.49 38.45
C LYS A 17 13.70 36.69 38.82
N TYR A 18 12.80 37.27 39.62
CA TYR A 18 11.50 36.63 39.95
C TYR A 18 10.61 36.47 38.71
N GLU A 19 10.49 37.50 37.88
CA GLU A 19 9.69 37.46 36.64
C GLU A 19 10.20 36.37 35.67
N ILE A 20 11.52 36.27 35.48
CA ILE A 20 12.15 35.21 34.67
C ILE A 20 11.87 33.83 35.26
N TRP A 21 11.89 33.67 36.58
CA TRP A 21 11.62 32.38 37.22
C TRP A 21 10.17 31.93 37.04
N GLU A 22 9.21 32.86 37.11
CA GLU A 22 7.80 32.56 36.84
C GLU A 22 7.57 32.18 35.38
N GLU A 23 8.23 32.86 34.43
CA GLU A 23 8.14 32.52 33.00
C GLU A 23 8.76 31.15 32.70
N ILE A 24 9.92 30.82 33.29
CA ILE A 24 10.52 29.48 33.19
C ILE A 24 9.59 28.41 33.77
N LYS A 25 8.89 28.71 34.87
CA LYS A 25 7.94 27.78 35.49
C LYS A 25 6.74 27.54 34.58
N ALA A 26 6.15 28.60 34.02
CA ALA A 26 5.04 28.50 33.08
C ALA A 26 5.43 27.70 31.82
N LEU A 27 6.62 27.97 31.25
CA LEU A 27 7.14 27.22 30.10
C LEU A 27 7.37 25.74 30.41
N ARG A 28 7.79 25.40 31.64
CA ARG A 28 7.92 24.00 32.06
C ARG A 28 6.58 23.30 32.17
N GLU A 29 5.57 23.99 32.71
CA GLU A 29 4.20 23.47 32.80
C GLU A 29 3.63 23.23 31.40
N GLU A 30 3.79 24.19 30.48
CA GLU A 30 3.38 24.06 29.08
C GLU A 30 4.12 22.91 28.37
N GLN A 31 5.44 22.76 28.58
CA GLN A 31 6.19 21.63 28.03
C GLN A 31 5.70 20.28 28.55
N ILE A 32 5.26 20.20 29.81
CA ILE A 32 4.70 18.96 30.37
C ILE A 32 3.37 18.63 29.71
N GLU A 33 2.49 19.61 29.53
CA GLU A 33 1.20 19.41 28.85
C GLU A 33 1.39 19.03 27.38
N LEU A 34 2.29 19.69 26.66
CA LEU A 34 2.64 19.33 25.28
C LEU A 34 3.16 17.89 25.17
N ARG A 35 3.97 17.42 26.13
CA ARG A 35 4.43 16.02 26.17
C ARG A 35 3.29 15.02 26.41
N LYS A 36 2.29 15.41 27.22
CA LYS A 36 1.09 14.58 27.43
C LYS A 36 0.25 14.49 26.16
N GLU A 37 0.05 15.62 25.47
CA GLU A 37 -0.67 15.65 24.19
C GLU A 37 0.06 14.85 23.11
N GLN A 38 1.38 14.99 23.00
CA GLN A 38 2.19 14.18 22.08
C GLN A 38 2.04 12.69 22.35
N THR A 39 2.06 12.27 23.63
CA THR A 39 1.85 10.86 23.99
C THR A 39 0.49 10.35 23.50
N LYS A 40 -0.59 11.13 23.72
CA LYS A 40 -1.94 10.77 23.23
C LYS A 40 -1.99 10.66 21.70
N ILE A 41 -1.37 11.60 20.99
CA ILE A 41 -1.28 11.56 19.52
C ILE A 41 -0.56 10.27 19.06
N TRP A 42 0.53 9.88 19.73
CA TRP A 42 1.24 8.64 19.40
C TRP A 42 0.38 7.39 19.63
N GLU A 43 -0.44 7.39 20.67
CA GLU A 43 -1.41 6.31 20.93
C GLU A 43 -2.48 6.24 19.84
N GLU A 44 -3.04 7.37 19.42
CA GLU A 44 -4.01 7.44 18.33
C GLU A 44 -3.42 6.98 17.00
N ILE A 45 -2.20 7.43 16.66
CA ILE A 45 -1.48 6.99 15.45
C ILE A 45 -1.26 5.47 15.47
N ARG A 46 -0.90 4.90 16.63
CA ARG A 46 -0.74 3.44 16.77
C ARG A 46 -2.06 2.72 16.53
N ALA A 47 -3.14 3.18 17.15
CA ALA A 47 -4.47 2.59 16.98
C ALA A 47 -4.95 2.65 15.52
N LEU A 48 -4.68 3.76 14.81
CA LEU A 48 -4.98 3.92 13.40
C LEU A 48 -4.19 2.93 12.53
N ARG A 49 -2.88 2.80 12.76
CA ARG A 49 -2.04 1.83 12.03
C ARG A 49 -2.53 0.40 12.22
N GLU A 50 -2.91 0.02 13.44
CA GLU A 50 -3.48 -1.29 13.70
C GLU A 50 -4.84 -1.48 13.00
N GLY A 51 -5.68 -0.44 12.99
CA GLY A 51 -6.94 -0.41 12.25
C GLY A 51 -6.74 -0.63 10.76
N GLN A 52 -5.77 0.06 10.16
CA GLN A 52 -5.39 -0.07 8.76
C GLN A 52 -4.94 -1.51 8.44
N ILE A 53 -4.03 -2.09 9.22
CA ILE A 53 -3.56 -3.47 9.02
C ILE A 53 -4.73 -4.47 9.07
N ARG A 54 -5.68 -4.28 10.01
CA ARG A 54 -6.88 -5.13 10.08
C ARG A 54 -7.77 -4.97 8.85
N LEU A 55 -7.92 -3.75 8.35
CA LEU A 55 -8.72 -3.47 7.16
C LEU A 55 -8.10 -4.10 5.90
N GLU A 56 -6.80 -3.92 5.70
CA GLU A 56 -6.03 -4.51 4.58
C GLU A 56 -6.19 -6.04 4.58
N LYS A 57 -6.06 -6.69 5.73
CA LYS A 57 -6.29 -8.15 5.86
C LYS A 57 -7.72 -8.55 5.46
N ARG A 58 -8.74 -7.78 5.88
CA ARG A 58 -10.14 -8.08 5.55
C ARG A 58 -10.44 -7.88 4.07
N VAL A 59 -9.91 -6.81 3.47
CA VAL A 59 -10.04 -6.51 2.04
C VAL A 59 -9.36 -7.61 1.22
N GLY A 60 -8.10 -7.95 1.52
CA GLY A 60 -7.41 -9.03 0.81
C GLY A 60 -8.11 -10.39 0.94
N SER A 61 -8.70 -10.70 2.11
CA SER A 61 -9.49 -11.93 2.27
C SER A 61 -10.75 -11.93 1.41
N LEU A 62 -11.41 -10.77 1.26
CA LEU A 62 -12.59 -10.62 0.41
C LEU A 62 -12.22 -10.74 -1.07
N GLU A 63 -11.11 -10.14 -1.50
CA GLU A 63 -10.58 -10.29 -2.86
C GLU A 63 -10.28 -11.75 -3.19
N SER A 64 -9.61 -12.47 -2.27
CA SER A 64 -9.37 -13.92 -2.39
C SER A 64 -10.67 -14.70 -2.56
N ALA A 65 -11.68 -14.43 -1.71
CA ALA A 65 -12.98 -15.09 -1.78
C ALA A 65 -13.72 -14.81 -3.09
N MET A 66 -13.68 -13.56 -3.57
CA MET A 66 -14.27 -13.17 -4.86
C MET A 66 -13.57 -13.88 -6.02
N ILE A 67 -12.24 -13.84 -6.08
CA ILE A 67 -11.48 -14.50 -7.15
C ILE A 67 -11.75 -16.01 -7.15
N SER A 68 -11.76 -16.66 -5.98
CA SER A 68 -12.04 -18.10 -5.88
C SER A 68 -13.47 -18.41 -6.32
N GLY A 69 -14.48 -17.74 -5.75
CA GLY A 69 -15.88 -18.03 -6.03
C GLY A 69 -16.28 -17.73 -7.48
N PHE A 70 -15.88 -16.57 -8.00
CA PHE A 70 -16.19 -16.21 -9.38
C PHE A 70 -15.33 -16.96 -10.41
N GLY A 71 -14.10 -17.34 -10.08
CA GLY A 71 -13.28 -18.19 -10.93
C GLY A 71 -13.84 -19.61 -11.10
N GLU A 72 -14.55 -20.13 -10.10
CA GLU A 72 -15.32 -21.38 -10.24
C GLU A 72 -16.56 -21.18 -11.11
N LEU A 73 -17.29 -20.07 -10.92
CA LEU A 73 -18.50 -19.75 -11.68
C LEU A 73 -18.22 -19.42 -13.16
N SER A 74 -17.08 -18.81 -13.49
CA SER A 74 -16.76 -18.40 -14.87
C SER A 74 -16.77 -19.58 -15.84
N LYS A 75 -16.39 -20.77 -15.36
CA LYS A 75 -16.42 -22.03 -16.13
C LYS A 75 -17.82 -22.39 -16.60
N PHE A 76 -18.85 -22.13 -15.78
CA PHE A 76 -20.25 -22.39 -16.12
C PHE A 76 -20.82 -21.32 -17.05
N ALA A 77 -20.27 -20.11 -17.02
CA ALA A 77 -20.64 -19.02 -17.91
C ALA A 77 -19.94 -19.07 -19.29
N GLY A 78 -19.09 -20.07 -19.53
CA GLY A 78 -18.31 -20.21 -20.77
C GLY A 78 -17.17 -19.20 -20.91
N LEU A 79 -16.76 -18.54 -19.82
CA LEU A 79 -15.67 -17.57 -19.80
C LEU A 79 -14.38 -18.21 -19.28
N THR A 80 -13.24 -17.85 -19.88
CA THR A 80 -11.94 -18.24 -19.34
C THR A 80 -11.64 -17.48 -18.04
N PHE A 81 -10.80 -18.06 -17.18
CA PHE A 81 -10.37 -17.39 -15.96
C PHE A 81 -9.67 -16.05 -16.26
N GLU A 82 -8.81 -16.01 -17.28
CA GLU A 82 -8.12 -14.80 -17.72
C GLU A 82 -9.10 -13.70 -18.17
N GLU A 83 -10.16 -14.07 -18.90
CA GLU A 83 -11.19 -13.13 -19.33
C GLU A 83 -12.00 -12.59 -18.14
N PHE A 84 -12.31 -13.45 -17.16
CA PHE A 84 -12.94 -13.03 -15.91
C PHE A 84 -12.07 -12.02 -15.16
N VAL A 85 -10.79 -12.35 -14.90
CA VAL A 85 -9.86 -11.48 -14.17
C VAL A 85 -9.70 -10.13 -14.87
N ARG A 86 -9.59 -10.13 -16.21
CA ARG A 86 -9.52 -8.91 -17.02
C ARG A 86 -10.72 -8.00 -16.82
N LYS A 87 -11.94 -8.54 -16.92
CA LYS A 87 -13.19 -7.77 -16.73
C LYS A 87 -13.33 -7.28 -15.29
N PHE A 88 -13.03 -8.15 -14.33
CA PHE A 88 -13.07 -7.82 -12.90
C PHE A 88 -12.10 -6.68 -12.55
N LEU A 89 -10.83 -6.81 -12.90
CA LEU A 89 -9.83 -5.79 -12.61
C LEU A 89 -10.10 -4.49 -13.36
N THR A 90 -10.56 -4.54 -14.62
CA THR A 90 -10.97 -3.33 -15.35
C THR A 90 -12.07 -2.58 -14.60
N ALA A 91 -13.14 -3.28 -14.17
CA ALA A 91 -14.23 -2.66 -13.43
C ALA A 91 -13.79 -2.12 -12.06
N SER A 92 -12.88 -2.82 -11.37
CA SER A 92 -12.34 -2.40 -10.09
C SER A 92 -11.48 -1.14 -10.23
N LEU A 93 -10.51 -1.15 -11.14
CA LEU A 93 -9.59 -0.04 -11.39
C LEU A 93 -10.32 1.23 -11.84
N ARG A 94 -11.34 1.11 -12.71
CA ARG A 94 -12.20 2.25 -13.11
C ARG A 94 -12.89 2.88 -11.92
N ARG A 95 -13.53 2.05 -11.09
CA ARG A 95 -14.27 2.51 -9.90
C ARG A 95 -13.36 3.21 -8.89
N LEU A 96 -12.11 2.79 -8.79
CA LEU A 96 -11.10 3.42 -7.94
C LEU A 96 -10.48 4.68 -8.57
N GLY A 97 -10.81 4.99 -9.83
CA GLY A 97 -10.22 6.10 -10.58
C GLY A 97 -8.75 5.85 -10.97
N GLU A 98 -8.31 4.59 -10.95
CA GLU A 98 -6.92 4.21 -11.27
C GLU A 98 -6.69 4.08 -12.77
N ILE A 99 -7.75 3.87 -13.56
CA ILE A 99 -7.71 3.89 -15.03
C ILE A 99 -8.88 4.74 -15.57
N PRO A 100 -8.76 5.32 -16.78
CA PRO A 100 -9.87 6.05 -17.42
C PRO A 100 -11.14 5.22 -17.61
N GLU A 101 -12.30 5.86 -17.63
CA GLU A 101 -13.62 5.20 -17.77
C GLU A 101 -13.76 4.42 -19.09
N GLU A 102 -13.08 4.86 -20.14
CA GLU A 102 -13.05 4.20 -21.45
C GLU A 102 -11.95 3.15 -21.58
N ALA A 103 -11.00 3.08 -20.65
CA ALA A 103 -9.84 2.19 -20.74
C ALA A 103 -10.15 0.77 -20.23
N GLU A 104 -9.65 -0.24 -20.93
CA GLU A 104 -9.83 -1.65 -20.55
C GLU A 104 -8.51 -2.41 -20.58
N LEU A 105 -8.32 -3.31 -19.62
CA LEU A 105 -7.23 -4.28 -19.69
C LEU A 105 -7.47 -5.19 -20.90
N SER A 106 -6.47 -5.36 -21.76
CA SER A 106 -6.56 -6.15 -22.99
C SER A 106 -5.44 -7.18 -23.06
N ARG A 107 -5.60 -8.18 -23.93
CA ARG A 107 -4.51 -9.11 -24.25
C ARG A 107 -3.65 -8.39 -25.28
N SER A 108 -2.35 -8.38 -25.08
CA SER A 108 -1.43 -7.68 -25.97
C SER A 108 -0.23 -8.56 -26.29
N LEU A 109 0.26 -8.47 -27.52
CA LEU A 109 1.50 -9.10 -27.94
C LEU A 109 2.58 -8.01 -28.01
N VAL A 110 3.58 -8.12 -27.15
CA VAL A 110 4.67 -7.15 -27.06
C VAL A 110 5.99 -7.87 -27.29
N ASN A 111 6.66 -7.55 -28.40
CA ASN A 111 7.92 -8.19 -28.82
C ASN A 111 7.87 -9.74 -28.78
N GLY A 112 6.73 -10.31 -29.19
CA GLY A 112 6.51 -11.77 -29.22
C GLY A 112 6.10 -12.39 -27.89
N GLU A 113 6.09 -11.63 -26.79
CA GLU A 113 5.54 -12.07 -25.51
C GLU A 113 4.07 -11.68 -25.40
N GLU A 114 3.24 -12.65 -25.04
CA GLU A 114 1.82 -12.42 -24.82
C GLU A 114 1.57 -12.01 -23.36
N ILE A 115 0.89 -10.89 -23.20
CA ILE A 115 0.53 -10.33 -21.89
C ILE A 115 -0.95 -10.56 -21.67
N ASN A 116 -1.29 -11.25 -20.57
CA ASN A 116 -2.69 -11.48 -20.26
C ASN A 116 -3.38 -10.16 -19.94
N LEU A 117 -2.85 -9.32 -19.06
CA LEU A 117 -3.48 -8.07 -18.62
C LEU A 117 -2.60 -6.90 -19.02
N PHE A 118 -3.00 -6.13 -20.03
CA PHE A 118 -2.21 -5.00 -20.52
C PHE A 118 -3.06 -3.73 -20.64
N LEU A 119 -2.50 -2.62 -20.18
CA LEU A 119 -2.97 -1.27 -20.48
C LEU A 119 -1.75 -0.37 -20.65
N GLU A 120 -1.77 0.51 -21.65
CA GLU A 120 -0.64 1.38 -21.95
C GLU A 120 -0.63 2.64 -21.08
N GLU A 121 -1.81 3.20 -20.78
CA GLU A 121 -1.97 4.37 -19.92
C GLU A 121 -3.13 4.17 -18.91
N PRO A 122 -2.82 4.06 -17.60
CA PRO A 122 -1.48 3.87 -17.04
C PRO A 122 -0.84 2.55 -17.49
N LEU A 123 0.49 2.51 -17.49
CA LEU A 123 1.24 1.34 -17.95
C LEU A 123 1.10 0.19 -16.95
N ILE A 124 0.25 -0.78 -17.28
CA ILE A 124 -0.05 -1.96 -16.46
C ILE A 124 0.32 -3.21 -17.24
N VAL A 125 1.00 -4.12 -16.55
CA VAL A 125 1.30 -5.48 -17.01
C VAL A 125 0.85 -6.46 -15.95
N GLY A 126 0.09 -7.46 -16.36
CA GLY A 126 -0.32 -8.51 -15.45
C GLY A 126 -0.50 -9.87 -16.09
N GLU A 127 -0.50 -10.86 -15.21
CA GLU A 127 -0.64 -12.27 -15.54
C GLU A 127 -1.78 -12.88 -14.71
N ALA A 128 -2.54 -13.79 -15.32
CA ALA A 128 -3.59 -14.52 -14.63
C ALA A 128 -3.34 -16.03 -14.76
N ALA A 129 -3.04 -16.69 -13.64
CA ALA A 129 -2.76 -18.11 -13.58
C ALA A 129 -3.93 -18.87 -12.91
N GLY A 130 -4.47 -19.89 -13.58
CA GLY A 130 -5.50 -20.75 -12.99
C GLY A 130 -4.98 -21.63 -11.83
N TYR A 131 -3.69 -21.96 -11.85
CA TYR A 131 -3.05 -22.78 -10.82
C TYR A 131 -1.55 -22.47 -10.75
N ALA A 132 -1.00 -22.32 -9.55
CA ALA A 132 0.41 -22.02 -9.30
C ALA A 132 1.05 -23.05 -8.36
N GLU A 133 1.98 -23.85 -8.89
CA GLU A 133 2.74 -24.86 -8.12
C GLU A 133 4.06 -24.33 -7.55
N SER A 134 4.56 -23.21 -8.07
CA SER A 134 5.82 -22.59 -7.66
C SER A 134 5.78 -21.08 -7.94
N ALA A 135 6.80 -20.35 -7.49
CA ALA A 135 6.94 -18.93 -7.78
C ALA A 135 7.32 -18.61 -9.25
N ASN A 136 7.32 -19.60 -10.15
CA ASN A 136 7.60 -19.38 -11.58
C ASN A 136 6.62 -18.39 -12.23
N GLU A 137 5.38 -18.27 -11.75
CA GLU A 137 4.42 -17.27 -12.26
C GLU A 137 4.90 -15.83 -12.00
N ILE A 138 5.57 -15.57 -10.88
CA ILE A 138 6.21 -14.27 -10.61
C ILE A 138 7.32 -14.00 -11.64
N LEU A 139 8.15 -15.00 -11.93
CA LEU A 139 9.25 -14.86 -12.89
C LEU A 139 8.74 -14.60 -14.31
N LYS A 140 7.67 -15.28 -14.73
CA LYS A 140 7.00 -15.02 -16.02
C LYS A 140 6.50 -13.57 -16.09
N LEU A 141 5.81 -13.09 -15.05
CA LEU A 141 5.34 -11.72 -15.01
C LEU A 141 6.49 -10.72 -15.09
N LEU A 142 7.58 -10.94 -14.35
CA LEU A 142 8.76 -10.07 -14.39
C LEU A 142 9.40 -10.03 -15.78
N ARG A 143 9.49 -11.16 -16.48
CA ARG A 143 9.97 -11.21 -17.86
C ARG A 143 9.11 -10.36 -18.79
N LYS A 144 7.79 -10.50 -18.72
CA LYS A 144 6.83 -9.72 -19.52
C LYS A 144 6.90 -8.24 -19.19
N ALA A 145 7.00 -7.89 -17.90
CA ALA A 145 7.14 -6.53 -17.44
C ALA A 145 8.42 -5.87 -17.97
N GLU A 146 9.54 -6.61 -18.02
CA GLU A 146 10.79 -6.09 -18.59
C GLU A 146 10.67 -5.81 -20.09
N VAL A 147 10.03 -6.70 -20.85
CA VAL A 147 9.79 -6.49 -22.28
C VAL A 147 8.95 -5.23 -22.54
N VAL A 148 7.90 -5.02 -21.74
CA VAL A 148 7.07 -3.81 -21.80
C VAL A 148 7.87 -2.58 -21.38
N LYS A 149 8.62 -2.67 -20.28
CA LYS A 149 9.45 -1.58 -19.79
C LYS A 149 10.43 -1.10 -20.86
N VAL A 150 11.10 -2.02 -21.55
CA VAL A 150 12.02 -1.68 -22.64
C VAL A 150 11.28 -0.97 -23.78
N LYS A 151 10.12 -1.50 -24.21
CA LYS A 151 9.34 -0.90 -25.30
C LYS A 151 8.84 0.51 -24.97
N TYR A 152 8.35 0.73 -23.76
CA TYR A 152 7.68 1.97 -23.36
C TYR A 152 8.55 2.92 -22.53
N SER A 153 9.79 2.51 -22.20
CA SER A 153 10.74 3.28 -21.37
C SER A 153 10.15 3.78 -20.04
N ARG A 154 9.21 3.03 -19.48
CA ARG A 154 8.48 3.34 -18.23
C ARG A 154 8.37 2.07 -17.40
N GLU A 155 8.47 2.21 -16.09
CA GLU A 155 8.24 1.09 -15.18
C GLU A 155 6.74 0.75 -15.13
N PRO A 156 6.32 -0.47 -15.52
CA PRO A 156 4.92 -0.86 -15.44
C PRO A 156 4.52 -1.21 -14.01
N ARG A 157 3.26 -0.93 -13.68
CA ARG A 157 2.58 -1.56 -12.54
C ARG A 157 2.38 -3.04 -12.84
N LYS A 158 2.70 -3.90 -11.87
CA LYS A 158 2.75 -5.36 -12.04
C LYS A 158 1.66 -6.01 -11.21
N ILE A 159 0.77 -6.77 -11.85
CA ILE A 159 -0.34 -7.46 -11.18
C ILE A 159 -0.28 -8.96 -11.49
N LEU A 160 -0.23 -9.81 -10.47
CA LEU A 160 -0.34 -11.26 -10.62
C LEU A 160 -1.61 -11.74 -9.92
N VAL A 161 -2.48 -12.44 -10.65
CA VAL A 161 -3.65 -13.10 -10.08
C VAL A 161 -3.50 -14.61 -10.25
N ALA A 162 -3.44 -15.34 -9.13
CA ALA A 162 -3.46 -16.79 -9.12
C ALA A 162 -4.80 -17.28 -8.54
N LEU A 163 -5.59 -18.04 -9.29
CA LEU A 163 -6.85 -18.59 -8.79
C LEU A 163 -6.60 -19.56 -7.64
N THR A 164 -5.62 -20.46 -7.79
CA THR A 164 -5.23 -21.41 -6.77
C THR A 164 -3.71 -21.51 -6.71
N ALA A 165 -3.14 -21.61 -5.51
CA ALA A 165 -1.71 -21.80 -5.30
C ALA A 165 -1.43 -22.85 -4.21
N ARG A 166 -0.35 -23.62 -4.36
CA ARG A 166 0.17 -24.46 -3.27
C ARG A 166 0.67 -23.59 -2.11
N MET A 167 0.61 -24.10 -0.89
CA MET A 167 1.02 -23.39 0.33
C MET A 167 2.45 -22.85 0.22
N GLU A 168 3.39 -23.70 -0.19
CA GLU A 168 4.80 -23.31 -0.33
C GLU A 168 5.01 -22.30 -1.46
N ALA A 169 4.32 -22.49 -2.59
CA ALA A 169 4.33 -21.53 -3.69
C ALA A 169 3.76 -20.17 -3.25
N ALA A 170 2.65 -20.17 -2.51
CA ALA A 170 2.01 -18.95 -2.03
C ALA A 170 2.91 -18.17 -1.08
N LYS A 171 3.62 -18.85 -0.17
CA LYS A 171 4.61 -18.22 0.73
C LYS A 171 5.74 -17.56 -0.05
N GLU A 172 6.33 -18.30 -0.99
CA GLU A 172 7.43 -17.82 -1.82
C GLU A 172 6.99 -16.64 -2.70
N MET A 173 5.85 -16.78 -3.40
CA MET A 173 5.29 -15.73 -4.24
C MET A 173 5.00 -14.45 -3.46
N ARG A 174 4.45 -14.54 -2.24
CA ARG A 174 4.19 -13.35 -1.39
C ARG A 174 5.47 -12.61 -1.05
N LYS A 175 6.51 -13.34 -0.64
CA LYS A 175 7.83 -12.76 -0.34
C LYS A 175 8.39 -12.05 -1.57
N MET A 176 8.41 -12.73 -2.73
CA MET A 176 8.93 -12.15 -3.97
C MET A 176 8.10 -10.96 -4.45
N ALA A 177 6.77 -11.01 -4.28
CA ALA A 177 5.89 -9.94 -4.69
C ALA A 177 6.14 -8.66 -3.89
N GLU A 178 6.32 -8.77 -2.57
CA GLU A 178 6.69 -7.65 -1.71
C GLU A 178 8.05 -7.05 -2.11
N GLU A 179 9.08 -7.89 -2.28
CA GLU A 179 10.43 -7.46 -2.66
C GLU A 179 10.49 -6.78 -4.04
N ARG A 180 9.56 -7.11 -4.94
CA ARG A 180 9.56 -6.66 -6.36
C ARG A 180 8.44 -5.69 -6.72
N GLY A 181 7.62 -5.28 -5.74
CA GLY A 181 6.50 -4.38 -5.97
C GLY A 181 5.45 -4.95 -6.93
N ILE A 182 5.04 -6.20 -6.68
CA ILE A 182 3.99 -6.87 -7.45
C ILE A 182 2.72 -6.94 -6.60
N GLU A 183 1.60 -6.53 -7.18
CA GLU A 183 0.28 -6.75 -6.58
C GLU A 183 -0.14 -8.20 -6.81
N LEU A 184 -0.06 -8.99 -5.75
CA LEU A 184 -0.34 -10.43 -5.79
C LEU A 184 -1.70 -10.73 -5.16
N ILE A 185 -2.60 -11.28 -5.96
CA ILE A 185 -3.90 -11.79 -5.51
C ILE A 185 -3.91 -13.31 -5.66
N ILE A 186 -4.13 -14.03 -4.56
CA ILE A 186 -4.28 -15.49 -4.56
C ILE A 186 -5.72 -15.81 -4.12
N GLY A 187 -6.49 -16.47 -4.98
CA GLY A 187 -7.88 -16.85 -4.67
C GLY A 187 -7.96 -17.90 -3.57
N LYS A 188 -7.35 -19.06 -3.80
CA LYS A 188 -7.35 -20.20 -2.87
C LYS A 188 -5.94 -20.73 -2.64
N ILE A 189 -5.62 -21.06 -1.40
CA ILE A 189 -4.39 -21.78 -1.05
C ILE A 189 -4.75 -23.23 -0.74
N VAL A 190 -4.00 -24.16 -1.32
CA VAL A 190 -4.12 -25.61 -1.09
C VAL A 190 -2.79 -26.17 -0.63
N ASP A 191 -2.80 -27.35 -0.01
CA ASP A 191 -1.57 -28.05 0.39
C ASP A 191 -0.80 -28.63 -0.80
#